data_AF-A0A3N5MTY8-F1
#
_entry.id   AF-A0A3N5MTY8-F1
#
_cell.length_a   1.000
_cell.length_b   1.000
_cell.length_c   1.000
_cell.angle_alpha   90.00
_cell.angle_beta   90.00
_cell.angle_gamma   90.00
#
_symmetry.space_group_name_H-M   'P 1'
#
loop_
_entity.id
_entity.type
_entity.pdbx_description
1 polymer ?
#
loop_
_entity_poly.entity_id
_entity_poly.type
_entity_poly.pdbx_seq_one_letter_code
_entity_poly.pdbx_strand_id
1 'polypeptide(L)'
;MDENRAIADKLREAAALLEAQAAGPFRAAAYRNAAGTIDALVVPVRSVFETEGIAGLDALPHIGRGIASAIAEILTTGRWSQLERLRGTSDPQALFQNVPGIGAALARRIHETLHVDTLEALEAAAHDGRLERVPGVGPRRAAACRAVLDSMLKRVRSSGHVLPPASPQRPSVAAVLAVDREYRHEADAGRLPTIAPRRFNP
;
A
#
# COMPACT_ATOMS: atom_id res chain seq x y z
N MET A 1 -2.90 -24.95 2.15
CA MET A 1 -3.94 -24.07 2.72
C MET A 1 -4.38 -23.14 1.62
N ASP A 2 -5.67 -22.90 1.51
CA ASP A 2 -6.24 -21.95 0.55
C ASP A 2 -5.85 -20.51 0.96
N GLU A 3 -5.22 -19.74 0.06
CA GLU A 3 -4.77 -18.37 0.31
C GLU A 3 -5.95 -17.43 0.60
N ASN A 4 -7.10 -17.67 -0.07
CA ASN A 4 -8.32 -16.91 0.17
C ASN A 4 -8.79 -17.12 1.62
N ARG A 5 -8.82 -18.37 2.07
CA ARG A 5 -9.17 -18.73 3.45
C ARG A 5 -8.27 -18.02 4.46
N ALA A 6 -6.95 -18.05 4.24
CA ALA A 6 -5.98 -17.43 5.14
C ALA A 6 -6.14 -15.90 5.24
N ILE A 7 -6.45 -15.23 4.13
CA ILE A 7 -6.74 -13.78 4.10
C ILE A 7 -8.07 -13.51 4.82
N ALA A 8 -9.11 -14.31 4.56
CA ALA A 8 -10.40 -14.18 5.23
C ALA A 8 -10.27 -14.36 6.76
N ASP A 9 -9.45 -15.30 7.23
CA ASP A 9 -9.20 -15.51 8.65
C ASP A 9 -8.54 -14.30 9.32
N LYS A 10 -7.53 -13.69 8.67
CA LYS A 10 -6.91 -12.44 9.16
C LYS A 10 -7.93 -11.31 9.27
N LEU A 11 -8.83 -11.16 8.28
CA LEU A 11 -9.88 -10.15 8.31
C LEU A 11 -10.90 -10.40 9.43
N ARG A 12 -11.31 -11.67 9.66
CA ARG A 12 -12.20 -12.05 10.78
C ARG A 12 -11.55 -11.71 12.13
N GLU A 13 -10.27 -12.00 12.27
CA GLU A 13 -9.53 -11.71 13.49
C GLU A 13 -9.45 -10.20 13.78
N ALA A 14 -9.17 -9.38 12.77
CA ALA A 14 -9.19 -7.92 12.93
C ALA A 14 -10.57 -7.42 13.36
N ALA A 15 -11.65 -7.99 12.81
CA ALA A 15 -13.00 -7.64 13.23
C ALA A 15 -13.25 -7.99 14.71
N ALA A 16 -12.85 -9.19 15.15
CA ALA A 16 -13.00 -9.65 16.52
C ALA A 16 -12.22 -8.77 17.50
N LEU A 17 -10.99 -8.38 17.16
CA LEU A 17 -10.17 -7.50 17.99
C LEU A 17 -10.77 -6.09 18.12
N LEU A 18 -11.31 -5.54 17.02
CA LEU A 18 -11.99 -4.24 17.03
C LEU A 18 -13.26 -4.26 17.90
N GLU A 19 -14.02 -5.34 17.85
CA GLU A 19 -15.21 -5.52 18.71
C GLU A 19 -14.85 -5.64 20.18
N ALA A 20 -13.83 -6.43 20.52
CA ALA A 20 -13.36 -6.57 21.88
C ALA A 20 -12.91 -5.24 22.49
N GLN A 21 -12.38 -4.33 21.68
CA GLN A 21 -11.96 -2.99 22.08
C GLN A 21 -13.10 -1.96 22.08
N ALA A 22 -14.33 -2.37 21.76
CA ALA A 22 -15.47 -1.48 21.50
C ALA A 22 -15.16 -0.35 20.50
N ALA A 23 -14.19 -0.59 19.61
CA ALA A 23 -13.64 0.40 18.71
C ALA A 23 -14.16 0.18 17.29
N GLY A 24 -14.97 1.12 16.79
CA GLY A 24 -15.37 1.17 15.38
C GLY A 24 -16.25 -0.01 14.92
N PRO A 25 -17.50 -0.11 15.41
CA PRO A 25 -18.44 -1.19 15.04
C PRO A 25 -18.65 -1.30 13.53
N PHE A 26 -18.66 -0.17 12.81
CA PHE A 26 -18.74 -0.12 11.35
C PHE A 26 -17.52 -0.79 10.67
N ARG A 27 -16.31 -0.59 11.21
CA ARG A 27 -15.09 -1.20 10.68
C ARG A 27 -15.06 -2.70 10.93
N ALA A 28 -15.46 -3.14 12.13
CA ALA A 28 -15.58 -4.57 12.42
C ALA A 28 -16.57 -5.27 11.47
N ALA A 29 -17.74 -4.68 11.24
CA ALA A 29 -18.71 -5.20 10.28
C ALA A 29 -18.15 -5.24 8.85
N ALA A 30 -17.43 -4.19 8.41
CA ALA A 30 -16.80 -4.15 7.10
C ALA A 30 -15.77 -5.28 6.92
N TYR A 31 -14.91 -5.54 7.92
CA TYR A 31 -13.94 -6.63 7.86
C TYR A 31 -14.60 -8.02 7.84
N ARG A 32 -15.69 -8.23 8.59
CA ARG A 32 -16.46 -9.49 8.51
C ARG A 32 -17.07 -9.70 7.13
N ASN A 33 -17.69 -8.67 6.58
CA ASN A 33 -18.34 -8.76 5.26
C ASN A 33 -17.29 -9.03 4.18
N ALA A 34 -16.16 -8.33 4.20
CA ALA A 34 -15.05 -8.58 3.29
C ALA A 34 -14.46 -9.98 3.46
N ALA A 35 -14.33 -10.48 4.70
CA ALA A 35 -13.90 -11.86 4.93
C ALA A 35 -14.85 -12.85 4.24
N GLY A 36 -16.16 -12.64 4.35
CA GLY A 36 -17.17 -13.44 3.64
C GLY A 36 -17.02 -13.39 2.12
N THR A 37 -16.79 -12.20 1.55
CA THR A 37 -16.54 -12.05 0.10
C THR A 37 -15.30 -12.83 -0.33
N ILE A 38 -14.18 -12.70 0.38
CA ILE A 38 -12.94 -13.41 0.03
C ILE A 38 -13.09 -14.92 0.15
N ASP A 39 -13.81 -15.38 1.17
CA ASP A 39 -14.06 -16.81 1.39
C ASP A 39 -14.91 -17.47 0.30
N ALA A 40 -15.83 -16.70 -0.28
CA ALA A 40 -16.74 -17.14 -1.33
C ALA A 40 -16.17 -16.97 -2.75
N LEU A 41 -14.99 -16.36 -2.91
CA LEU A 41 -14.34 -16.25 -4.20
C LEU A 41 -13.94 -17.62 -4.74
N VAL A 42 -14.45 -17.95 -5.91
CA VAL A 42 -14.12 -19.18 -6.65
C VAL A 42 -12.69 -19.13 -7.22
N VAL A 43 -12.22 -17.93 -7.55
CA VAL A 43 -10.87 -17.68 -8.07
C VAL A 43 -9.92 -17.24 -6.94
N PRO A 44 -8.61 -17.51 -7.05
CA PRO A 44 -7.64 -16.97 -6.10
C PRO A 44 -7.67 -15.44 -6.10
N VAL A 45 -7.75 -14.84 -4.90
CA VAL A 45 -7.74 -13.37 -4.75
C VAL A 45 -6.45 -12.75 -5.29
N ARG A 46 -5.34 -13.51 -5.25
CA ARG A 46 -4.06 -13.14 -5.87
C ARG A 46 -4.18 -12.93 -7.37
N SER A 47 -4.94 -13.75 -8.07
CA SER A 47 -5.12 -13.60 -9.52
C SER A 47 -5.84 -12.29 -9.86
N VAL A 48 -6.82 -11.89 -9.04
CA VAL A 48 -7.50 -10.59 -9.17
C VAL A 48 -6.50 -9.45 -8.95
N PHE A 49 -5.69 -9.55 -7.90
CA PHE A 49 -4.66 -8.55 -7.59
C PHE A 49 -3.58 -8.45 -8.66
N GLU A 50 -3.12 -9.56 -9.22
CA GLU A 50 -2.08 -9.57 -10.27
C GLU A 50 -2.60 -9.02 -11.61
N THR A 51 -3.88 -9.24 -11.92
CA THR A 51 -4.49 -8.79 -13.18
C THR A 51 -4.90 -7.32 -13.12
N GLU A 52 -5.52 -6.90 -12.02
CA GLU A 52 -6.23 -5.62 -11.92
C GLU A 52 -5.70 -4.72 -10.78
N GLY A 53 -4.72 -5.20 -10.02
CA GLY A 53 -4.15 -4.47 -8.89
C GLY A 53 -5.15 -4.25 -7.75
N ILE A 54 -4.92 -3.17 -7.01
CA ILE A 54 -5.81 -2.75 -5.91
C ILE A 54 -7.21 -2.39 -6.44
N ALA A 55 -7.31 -1.92 -7.69
CA ALA A 55 -8.60 -1.53 -8.28
C ALA A 55 -9.53 -2.74 -8.46
N GLY A 56 -9.01 -3.89 -8.89
CA GLY A 56 -9.80 -5.12 -8.96
C GLY A 56 -10.24 -5.61 -7.58
N LEU A 57 -9.39 -5.47 -6.57
CA LEU A 57 -9.76 -5.79 -5.19
C LEU A 57 -10.86 -4.85 -4.66
N ASP A 58 -10.77 -3.54 -4.93
CA ASP A 58 -11.76 -2.51 -4.54
C ASP A 58 -13.11 -2.67 -5.28
N ALA A 59 -13.12 -3.36 -6.42
CA ALA A 59 -14.34 -3.66 -7.17
C ALA A 59 -15.14 -4.84 -6.58
N LEU A 60 -14.53 -5.64 -5.69
CA LEU A 60 -15.19 -6.78 -5.07
C LEU A 60 -16.24 -6.32 -4.05
N PRO A 61 -17.37 -7.05 -3.91
CA PRO A 61 -18.41 -6.70 -2.96
C PRO A 61 -17.87 -6.55 -1.53
N HIS A 62 -18.25 -5.47 -0.85
CA HIS A 62 -17.84 -5.18 0.54
C HIS A 62 -16.34 -4.92 0.75
N ILE A 63 -15.54 -4.86 -0.32
CA ILE A 63 -14.10 -4.56 -0.24
C ILE A 63 -13.89 -3.13 -0.70
N GLY A 64 -13.86 -2.19 0.24
CA GLY A 64 -13.46 -0.81 -0.05
C GLY A 64 -11.95 -0.63 -0.03
N ARG A 65 -11.47 0.53 -0.51
CA ARG A 65 -10.05 0.87 -0.69
C ARG A 65 -9.13 0.50 0.48
N GLY A 66 -9.56 0.73 1.73
CA GLY A 66 -8.76 0.38 2.90
C GLY A 66 -8.57 -1.14 3.08
N ILE A 67 -9.61 -1.93 2.77
CA ILE A 67 -9.56 -3.40 2.82
C ILE A 67 -8.78 -3.93 1.61
N ALA A 68 -8.98 -3.34 0.43
CA ALA A 68 -8.19 -3.66 -0.77
C ALA A 68 -6.69 -3.46 -0.52
N SER A 69 -6.30 -2.34 0.11
CA SER A 69 -4.91 -2.11 0.53
C SER A 69 -4.41 -3.13 1.57
N ALA A 70 -5.24 -3.51 2.54
CA ALA A 70 -4.88 -4.54 3.53
C ALA A 70 -4.63 -5.90 2.87
N ILE A 71 -5.50 -6.31 1.93
CA ILE A 71 -5.35 -7.56 1.18
C ILE A 71 -4.07 -7.52 0.34
N ALA A 72 -3.81 -6.41 -0.36
CA ALA A 72 -2.58 -6.22 -1.12
C ALA A 72 -1.31 -6.31 -0.23
N GLU A 73 -1.34 -5.71 0.96
CA GLU A 73 -0.24 -5.82 1.94
C GLU A 73 0.01 -7.27 2.35
N ILE A 74 -1.06 -8.03 2.63
CA ILE A 74 -0.97 -9.46 2.98
C ILE A 74 -0.38 -10.26 1.82
N LEU A 75 -0.85 -10.03 0.59
CA LEU A 75 -0.42 -10.77 -0.60
C LEU A 75 1.04 -10.48 -0.96
N THR A 76 1.53 -9.27 -0.70
CA THR A 76 2.89 -8.84 -1.06
C THR A 76 3.92 -9.12 0.02
N THR A 77 3.55 -8.96 1.30
CA THR A 77 4.50 -9.04 2.42
C THR A 77 4.28 -10.25 3.32
N GLY A 78 3.14 -10.93 3.20
CA GLY A 78 2.67 -11.94 4.16
C GLY A 78 2.17 -11.36 5.49
N ARG A 79 2.33 -10.05 5.70
CA ARG A 79 2.01 -9.33 6.93
C ARG A 79 0.86 -8.34 6.71
N TRP A 80 0.25 -7.94 7.81
CA TRP A 80 -0.74 -6.87 7.82
C TRP A 80 -0.54 -6.02 9.08
N SER A 81 0.09 -4.87 8.88
CA SER A 81 0.50 -3.97 9.96
C SER A 81 -0.64 -3.60 10.90
N GLN A 82 -1.86 -3.39 10.39
CA GLN A 82 -3.00 -3.04 11.23
C GLN A 82 -3.44 -4.19 12.13
N LEU A 83 -3.44 -5.42 11.63
CA LEU A 83 -3.77 -6.58 12.46
C LEU A 83 -2.69 -6.82 13.51
N GLU A 84 -1.42 -6.65 13.17
CA GLU A 84 -0.32 -6.73 14.15
C GLU A 84 -0.47 -5.69 15.27
N ARG A 85 -0.96 -4.49 14.95
CA ARG A 85 -1.28 -3.47 15.96
C ARG A 85 -2.44 -3.88 16.84
N LEU A 86 -3.52 -4.36 16.23
CA LEU A 86 -4.70 -4.83 16.96
C LEU A 86 -4.36 -6.00 17.91
N ARG A 87 -3.39 -6.83 17.53
CA ARG A 87 -2.85 -7.93 18.35
C ARG A 87 -1.92 -7.45 19.46
N GLY A 88 -1.42 -6.21 19.41
CA GLY A 88 -0.33 -5.74 20.25
C GLY A 88 1.01 -6.42 19.97
N THR A 89 1.17 -7.06 18.81
CA THR A 89 2.41 -7.75 18.39
C THR A 89 3.32 -6.86 17.56
N SER A 90 2.87 -5.66 17.20
CA SER A 90 3.77 -4.65 16.65
C SER A 90 4.86 -4.33 17.67
N ASP A 91 6.09 -4.14 17.22
CA ASP A 91 7.16 -3.53 18.01
C ASP A 91 7.33 -2.07 17.53
N PRO A 92 6.55 -1.11 18.06
CA PRO A 92 6.70 0.31 17.79
C PRO A 92 8.14 0.77 17.96
N GLN A 93 8.85 0.19 18.93
CA GLN A 93 10.19 0.58 19.27
C GLN A 93 11.16 0.19 18.16
N ALA A 94 11.06 -1.03 17.62
CA ALA A 94 11.83 -1.43 16.44
C ALA A 94 11.43 -0.64 15.18
N LEU A 95 10.14 -0.33 15.01
CA LEU A 95 9.67 0.48 13.88
C LEU A 95 10.27 1.89 13.90
N PHE A 96 10.28 2.56 15.05
CA PHE A 96 10.82 3.91 15.19
C PHE A 96 12.33 3.96 15.04
N GLN A 97 13.03 2.88 15.38
CA GLN A 97 14.48 2.78 15.16
C GLN A 97 14.89 2.82 13.69
N ASN A 98 13.97 2.58 12.76
CA ASN A 98 14.24 2.76 11.32
C ASN A 98 14.35 4.23 10.92
N VAL A 99 13.96 5.17 11.77
CA VAL A 99 14.14 6.61 11.53
C VAL A 99 15.56 6.99 11.98
N PRO A 100 16.42 7.48 11.07
CA PRO A 100 17.74 7.99 11.40
C PRO A 100 17.67 9.02 12.52
N GLY A 101 18.48 8.81 13.56
CA GLY A 101 18.45 9.65 14.76
C GLY A 101 17.41 9.22 15.80
N ILE A 102 16.74 8.08 15.65
CA ILE A 102 15.98 7.44 16.72
C ILE A 102 16.64 6.09 17.07
N GLY A 103 17.26 6.01 18.25
CA GLY A 103 17.80 4.75 18.79
C GLY A 103 16.83 4.09 19.77
N ALA A 104 17.11 2.85 20.19
CA ALA A 104 16.24 2.06 21.06
C ALA A 104 15.70 2.81 22.29
N ALA A 105 16.57 3.51 23.04
CA ALA A 105 16.16 4.26 24.23
C ALA A 105 15.22 5.43 23.91
N LEU A 106 15.41 6.08 22.76
CA LEU A 106 14.55 7.18 22.34
C LEU A 106 13.22 6.66 21.77
N ALA A 107 13.25 5.60 20.97
CA ALA A 107 12.07 4.92 20.47
C ALA A 107 11.14 4.49 21.61
N ARG A 108 11.71 3.94 22.71
CA ARG A 108 10.95 3.56 23.90
C ARG A 108 10.26 4.77 24.52
N ARG A 109 11.00 5.85 24.76
CA ARG A 109 10.45 7.09 25.32
C ARG A 109 9.37 7.69 24.45
N ILE A 110 9.53 7.67 23.13
CA ILE A 110 8.52 8.16 22.18
C ILE A 110 7.23 7.35 22.34
N HIS A 111 7.33 6.01 22.32
CA HIS A 111 6.17 5.14 22.51
C HIS A 111 5.51 5.35 23.89
N GLU A 112 6.27 5.34 24.97
CA GLU A 112 5.76 5.53 26.35
C GLU A 112 5.16 6.93 26.58
N THR A 113 5.72 7.97 25.98
CA THR A 113 5.28 9.37 26.22
C THR A 113 4.11 9.74 25.33
N LEU A 114 4.16 9.35 24.05
CA LEU A 114 3.18 9.78 23.06
C LEU A 114 2.11 8.74 22.76
N HIS A 115 2.30 7.49 23.22
CA HIS A 115 1.40 6.37 22.97
C HIS A 115 1.13 6.18 21.47
N VAL A 116 2.18 6.32 20.67
CA VAL A 116 2.16 6.12 19.22
C VAL A 116 2.82 4.81 18.87
N ASP A 117 2.26 4.14 17.87
CA ASP A 117 2.66 2.79 17.47
C ASP A 117 3.06 2.67 15.99
N THR A 118 2.90 3.76 15.22
CA THR A 118 3.19 3.77 13.78
C THR A 118 4.04 4.95 13.35
N LEU A 119 4.70 4.80 12.20
CA LEU A 119 5.48 5.87 11.59
C LEU A 119 4.58 7.03 11.16
N GLU A 120 3.34 6.79 10.75
CA GLU A 120 2.36 7.85 10.41
C GLU A 120 1.93 8.62 11.65
N ALA A 121 1.66 7.93 12.77
CA ALA A 121 1.31 8.59 14.03
C ALA A 121 2.51 9.39 14.58
N LEU A 122 3.73 8.87 14.40
CA LEU A 122 4.96 9.57 14.72
C LEU A 122 5.19 10.79 13.82
N GLU A 123 4.90 10.68 12.51
CA GLU A 123 4.94 11.80 11.57
C GLU A 123 3.96 12.91 12.00
N ALA A 124 2.71 12.54 12.29
CA ALA A 124 1.71 13.49 12.78
C ALA A 124 2.17 14.18 14.07
N ALA A 125 2.72 13.41 15.02
CA ALA A 125 3.29 13.95 16.26
C ALA A 125 4.49 14.88 16.03
N ALA A 126 5.25 14.66 14.95
CA ALA A 126 6.35 15.54 14.55
C ALA A 126 5.85 16.85 13.92
N HIS A 127 4.70 16.84 13.24
CA HIS A 127 4.09 18.04 12.65
C HIS A 127 3.32 18.88 13.66
N ASP A 128 2.61 18.27 14.59
CA ASP A 128 1.81 18.97 15.61
C ASP A 128 2.62 19.40 16.85
N GLY A 129 3.94 19.13 16.86
CA GLY A 129 4.87 19.53 17.91
C GLY A 129 4.85 18.62 19.15
N ARG A 130 4.02 17.59 19.22
CA ARG A 130 4.02 16.62 20.33
C ARG A 130 5.36 15.92 20.47
N LEU A 131 6.08 15.69 19.37
CA LEU A 131 7.38 15.03 19.39
C LEU A 131 8.44 15.81 20.17
N GLU A 132 8.36 17.15 20.22
CA GLU A 132 9.27 18.00 21.00
C GLU A 132 9.05 17.90 22.51
N ARG A 133 7.91 17.37 22.94
CA ARG A 133 7.61 17.13 24.36
C ARG A 133 8.31 15.89 24.91
N VAL A 134 8.90 15.06 24.04
CA VAL A 134 9.60 13.85 24.46
C VAL A 134 10.99 14.19 25.00
N PRO A 135 11.34 13.77 26.23
CA PRO A 135 12.67 14.02 26.78
C PRO A 135 13.80 13.50 25.86
N GLY A 136 14.70 14.41 25.49
CA GLY A 136 15.80 14.15 24.56
C GLY A 136 15.49 14.45 23.09
N VAL A 137 14.30 14.99 22.78
CA VAL A 137 13.95 15.51 21.45
C VAL A 137 13.78 17.03 21.50
N GLY A 138 14.85 17.74 21.14
CA GLY A 138 14.76 19.19 20.92
C GLY A 138 14.20 19.54 19.53
N PRO A 139 13.89 20.82 19.28
CA PRO A 139 13.25 21.29 18.04
C PRO A 139 14.05 20.93 16.79
N ARG A 140 15.39 20.99 16.86
CA ARG A 140 16.27 20.57 15.76
C ARG A 140 16.13 19.08 15.43
N ARG A 141 16.01 18.23 16.46
CA ARG A 141 15.89 16.78 16.28
C ARG A 141 14.48 16.41 15.79
N ALA A 142 13.45 17.06 16.32
CA ALA A 142 12.07 16.91 15.83
C ALA A 142 11.96 17.30 14.36
N ALA A 143 12.53 18.43 13.95
CA ALA A 143 12.57 18.86 12.56
C ALA A 143 13.30 17.86 11.63
N ALA A 144 14.42 17.30 12.09
CA ALA A 144 15.14 16.26 11.35
C ALA A 144 14.31 14.97 11.22
N CYS A 145 13.68 14.50 12.30
CA CYS A 145 12.81 13.33 12.28
C CYS A 145 11.62 13.55 11.32
N ARG A 146 10.98 14.72 11.39
CA ARG A 146 9.89 15.12 10.49
C ARG A 146 10.30 15.06 9.02
N ALA A 147 11.45 15.64 8.66
CA ALA A 147 11.93 15.63 7.28
C ALA A 147 12.20 14.22 6.74
N VAL A 148 12.73 13.33 7.59
CA VAL A 148 12.96 11.94 7.22
C VAL A 148 11.63 11.17 7.10
N LEU A 149 10.73 11.30 8.07
CA LEU A 149 9.41 10.67 8.06
C LEU A 149 8.59 11.09 6.83
N ASP A 150 8.57 12.39 6.51
CA ASP A 150 7.95 12.91 5.28
C ASP A 150 8.51 12.22 4.04
N SER A 151 9.84 12.05 3.97
CA SER A 151 10.51 11.46 2.80
C SER A 151 10.26 9.96 2.67
N MET A 152 10.29 9.24 3.80
CA MET A 152 9.99 7.80 3.86
C MET A 152 8.55 7.53 3.46
N LEU A 153 7.61 8.26 4.05
CA LEU A 153 6.17 8.04 3.87
C LEU A 153 5.64 8.65 2.58
N LYS A 154 6.25 9.69 2.02
CA LYS A 154 5.94 10.16 0.65
C LYS A 154 6.27 9.09 -0.37
N ARG A 155 7.40 8.36 -0.22
CA ARG A 155 7.76 7.27 -1.13
C ARG A 155 6.73 6.14 -1.08
N VAL A 156 6.30 5.74 0.10
CA VAL A 156 5.24 4.73 0.28
C VAL A 156 3.89 5.22 -0.25
N ARG A 157 3.49 6.47 0.05
CA ARG A 157 2.24 7.07 -0.45
C ARG A 157 2.23 7.28 -1.96
N SER A 158 3.38 7.59 -2.56
CA SER A 158 3.54 7.67 -4.02
C SER A 158 3.65 6.29 -4.66
N SER A 159 4.18 5.27 -3.99
CA SER A 159 4.08 3.88 -4.45
C SER A 159 2.65 3.33 -4.38
N GLY A 160 1.83 3.79 -3.43
CA GLY A 160 0.39 3.52 -3.38
C GLY A 160 -0.45 4.41 -4.31
N HIS A 161 0.17 5.38 -4.97
CA HIS A 161 -0.46 6.26 -5.95
C HIS A 161 0.53 6.61 -7.06
N VAL A 162 0.93 5.61 -7.85
CA VAL A 162 1.45 5.87 -9.19
C VAL A 162 0.27 5.79 -10.15
N LEU A 163 -0.59 6.81 -10.13
CA LEU A 163 -0.83 7.44 -11.42
C LEU A 163 0.49 8.17 -11.70
N PRO A 164 1.21 7.88 -12.80
CA PRO A 164 2.32 8.75 -13.16
C PRO A 164 1.81 10.20 -13.14
N PRO A 165 2.62 11.20 -12.69
CA PRO A 165 2.26 12.60 -12.94
C PRO A 165 1.91 12.66 -14.41
N ALA A 166 0.71 13.16 -14.71
CA ALA A 166 0.16 13.18 -16.07
C ALA A 166 1.24 13.70 -17.01
N SER A 167 1.94 12.76 -17.65
CA SER A 167 2.92 13.05 -18.67
C SER A 167 2.11 13.41 -19.91
N PRO A 168 2.61 14.33 -20.73
CA PRO A 168 1.79 15.22 -21.54
C PRO A 168 0.90 14.40 -22.47
N GLN A 169 -0.40 14.72 -22.46
CA GLN A 169 -1.42 14.29 -23.42
C GLN A 169 -1.24 12.87 -23.99
N ARG A 170 -2.00 11.90 -23.47
CA ARG A 170 -2.26 10.67 -24.23
C ARG A 170 -2.73 11.09 -25.63
N PRO A 171 -2.13 10.56 -26.72
CA PRO A 171 -2.57 10.91 -28.06
C PRO A 171 -4.04 10.55 -28.20
N SER A 172 -4.80 11.44 -28.83
CA SER A 172 -6.22 11.18 -29.07
C SER A 172 -6.37 9.89 -29.90
N VAL A 173 -7.51 9.21 -29.75
CA VAL A 173 -7.84 8.03 -30.58
C VAL A 173 -7.67 8.35 -32.08
N ALA A 174 -8.00 9.58 -32.48
CA ALA A 174 -7.80 10.05 -33.85
C ALA A 174 -6.32 10.06 -34.28
N ALA A 175 -5.41 10.48 -33.40
CA ALA A 175 -3.97 10.47 -33.69
C ALA A 175 -3.41 9.06 -33.81
N VAL A 176 -3.83 8.15 -32.92
CA VAL A 176 -3.44 6.72 -32.99
C VAL A 176 -3.93 6.08 -34.29
N LEU A 177 -5.20 6.34 -34.67
CA LEU A 177 -5.75 5.83 -35.92
C LEU A 177 -5.12 6.45 -37.17
N ALA A 178 -4.60 7.68 -37.09
CA ALA A 178 -3.88 8.30 -38.20
C ALA A 178 -2.54 7.61 -38.46
N VAL A 179 -1.76 7.36 -37.41
CA VAL A 179 -0.50 6.61 -37.50
C VAL A 179 -0.75 5.18 -38.00
N ASP A 180 -1.81 4.53 -37.53
CA ASP A 180 -2.16 3.17 -37.98
C ASP A 180 -2.54 3.12 -39.46
N ARG A 181 -3.25 4.14 -39.99
CA ARG A 181 -3.54 4.25 -41.43
C ARG A 181 -2.27 4.46 -42.26
N GLU A 182 -1.37 5.34 -41.79
CA GLU A 182 -0.10 5.60 -42.46
C GLU A 182 0.78 4.35 -42.50
N TYR A 183 0.89 3.64 -41.37
CA TYR A 183 1.61 2.37 -41.28
C TYR A 183 1.06 1.34 -42.27
N ARG A 184 -0.27 1.17 -42.34
CA ARG A 184 -0.90 0.23 -43.28
C ARG A 184 -0.64 0.59 -44.75
N HIS A 185 -0.69 1.88 -45.10
CA HIS A 185 -0.36 2.34 -46.45
C HIS A 185 1.11 2.09 -46.80
N GLU A 186 2.04 2.36 -45.88
CA GLU A 186 3.47 2.09 -46.09
C GLU A 186 3.76 0.57 -46.15
N ALA A 187 3.00 -0.25 -45.40
CA ALA A 187 3.08 -1.71 -45.45
C ALA A 187 2.62 -2.24 -46.81
N ASP A 188 1.44 -1.82 -47.28
CA ASP A 188 0.89 -2.21 -48.58
C ASP A 188 1.78 -1.76 -49.73
N ALA A 189 2.44 -0.61 -49.58
CA ALA A 189 3.39 -0.10 -50.55
C ALA A 189 4.81 -0.69 -50.43
N GLY A 190 5.05 -1.60 -49.47
CA GLY A 190 6.35 -2.27 -49.28
C GLY A 190 7.49 -1.36 -48.85
N ARG A 191 7.19 -0.19 -48.27
CA ARG A 191 8.18 0.82 -47.87
C ARG A 191 8.61 0.71 -46.41
N LEU A 192 7.96 -0.16 -45.63
CA LEU A 192 8.32 -0.36 -44.23
C LEU A 192 9.68 -1.07 -44.07
N PRO A 193 10.50 -0.66 -43.09
CA PRO A 193 11.73 -1.36 -42.75
C PRO A 193 11.44 -2.80 -42.31
N THR A 194 12.03 -3.78 -42.98
CA THR A 194 11.95 -5.19 -42.57
C THR A 194 13.11 -5.52 -41.65
N ILE A 195 12.81 -6.07 -40.47
CA ILE A 195 13.84 -6.57 -39.55
C ILE A 195 14.12 -8.02 -39.92
N ALA A 196 15.23 -8.26 -40.62
CA ALA A 196 15.71 -9.63 -40.84
C ALA A 196 16.27 -10.20 -39.52
N PRO A 197 15.78 -11.36 -39.04
CA PRO A 197 16.30 -11.98 -37.82
C PRO A 197 17.78 -12.36 -38.02
N ARG A 198 18.66 -11.81 -37.17
CA ARG A 198 20.12 -11.94 -37.33
C ARG A 198 20.72 -13.27 -36.91
N ARG A 199 19.94 -14.22 -36.39
CA ARG A 199 20.37 -15.62 -36.14
C ARG A 199 19.16 -16.55 -36.18
N PHE A 200 19.01 -17.32 -37.25
CA PHE A 200 18.34 -18.61 -37.16
C PHE A 200 19.35 -19.58 -36.55
N ASN A 201 19.09 -20.10 -35.35
CA ASN A 201 19.88 -21.18 -34.78
C ASN A 201 19.36 -22.49 -35.40
N PRO A 202 20.17 -23.23 -36.19
CA PRO A 202 19.78 -24.51 -36.77
C PRO A 202 19.60 -25.61 -35.72
#